data_AF-A0A7V5UJ34-F1
#
_entry.id   AF-A0A7V5UJ34-F1
#
_cell.length_a   1.000
_cell.length_b   1.000
_cell.length_c   1.000
_cell.angle_alpha   90.00
_cell.angle_beta   90.00
_cell.angle_gamma   90.00
#
_symmetry.space_group_name_H-M   'P 1'
#
loop_
_entity.id
_entity.type
_entity.pdbx_description
1 polymer ?
#
loop_
_entity_poly.entity_id
_entity_poly.type
_entity_poly.pdbx_seq_one_letter_code
_entity_poly.pdbx_strand_id
1 'polypeptide(L)'
;MGLSELEEHFLIEVGSRRGAAIAARVQGEEPTSGEIARARMATRALEKRMRDRPLHGDGRTTGRWLETDHLRDRLLGNLEHPRWSEVAERCLACANCTMVCPTCFCTTVEEVPDLSGDSVTRMRRWESCFTWEHSYTAAGPVHPTTQSRYRQWLTHKLASWHDQFGTSGCVGCGRCITWCPVGIDLTEEVAALGNEVPHG
;
A
#
# COMPACT_ATOMS: atom_id res chain seq x y z
N MET A 1 2.63 -15.67 -10.69
CA MET A 1 2.70 -15.40 -12.14
C MET A 1 3.29 -14.01 -12.27
N GLY A 2 4.38 -13.85 -13.00
CA GLY A 2 5.00 -12.55 -13.29
C GLY A 2 4.58 -12.05 -14.67
N LEU A 3 4.51 -10.74 -14.85
CA LEU A 3 4.24 -10.09 -16.13
C LEU A 3 5.38 -9.11 -16.41
N SER A 4 6.03 -9.25 -17.55
CA SER A 4 7.01 -8.28 -18.05
C SER A 4 6.48 -7.65 -19.33
N GLU A 5 6.42 -6.33 -19.35
CA GLU A 5 6.01 -5.57 -20.54
C GLU A 5 7.16 -5.53 -21.56
N LEU A 6 6.84 -5.86 -22.81
CA LEU A 6 7.66 -5.65 -24.00
C LEU A 6 6.92 -4.65 -24.91
N GLU A 7 7.56 -4.17 -25.97
CA GLU A 7 7.01 -3.07 -26.80
C GLU A 7 5.60 -3.34 -27.33
N GLU A 8 5.30 -4.57 -27.76
CA GLU A 8 4.01 -4.91 -28.39
C GLU A 8 3.21 -5.98 -27.63
N HIS A 9 3.79 -6.60 -26.60
CA HIS A 9 3.20 -7.76 -25.92
C HIS A 9 3.71 -7.90 -24.48
N PHE A 10 3.05 -8.76 -23.70
CA PHE A 10 3.47 -9.10 -22.34
C PHE A 10 4.05 -10.51 -22.29
N LEU A 11 5.19 -10.67 -21.61
CA LEU A 11 5.74 -11.96 -21.27
C LEU A 11 5.19 -12.43 -19.93
N ILE A 12 4.56 -13.61 -19.91
CA ILE A 12 3.98 -14.22 -18.71
C ILE A 12 4.92 -15.29 -18.17
N GLU A 13 5.40 -15.10 -16.93
CA GLU A 13 6.18 -16.12 -16.22
C GLU A 13 5.30 -16.91 -15.25
N VAL A 14 5.15 -18.20 -15.50
CA VAL A 14 4.32 -19.10 -14.71
C VAL A 14 5.13 -19.78 -13.60
N GLY A 15 5.13 -19.17 -12.41
CA GLY A 15 5.81 -19.71 -11.23
C GLY A 15 4.99 -20.66 -10.34
N SER A 16 3.75 -21.02 -10.70
CA SER A 16 2.91 -21.90 -9.87
C SER A 16 1.83 -22.64 -10.66
N ARG A 17 1.31 -23.76 -10.11
CA ARG A 17 0.20 -24.51 -10.71
C ARG A 17 -1.06 -23.66 -10.90
N ARG A 18 -1.40 -22.79 -9.93
CA ARG A 18 -2.51 -21.84 -10.06
C ARG A 18 -2.26 -20.82 -11.17
N GLY A 19 -1.02 -20.34 -11.31
CA GLY A 19 -0.61 -19.48 -12.41
C GLY A 19 -0.78 -20.16 -13.78
N ALA A 20 -0.42 -21.44 -13.88
CA ALA A 20 -0.56 -22.21 -15.12
C ALA A 20 -2.03 -22.34 -15.55
N ALA A 21 -2.93 -22.60 -14.60
CA ALA A 21 -4.37 -22.67 -14.87
C ALA A 21 -4.97 -21.34 -15.33
N ILE A 22 -4.39 -20.21 -14.90
CA ILE A 22 -4.78 -18.86 -15.37
C ILE A 22 -4.20 -18.62 -16.77
N ALA A 23 -2.90 -18.88 -16.97
CA ALA A 23 -2.22 -18.67 -18.25
C ALA A 23 -2.86 -19.47 -19.39
N ALA A 24 -3.34 -20.69 -19.11
CA ALA A 24 -4.05 -21.52 -20.10
C ALA A 24 -5.39 -20.92 -20.59
N ARG A 25 -5.93 -19.90 -19.92
CA ARG A 25 -7.16 -19.19 -20.32
C ARG A 25 -6.87 -17.95 -21.18
N VAL A 26 -5.60 -17.61 -21.37
CA VAL A 26 -5.16 -16.43 -22.13
C VAL A 26 -4.64 -16.91 -23.48
N GLN A 27 -5.03 -16.23 -24.56
CA GLN A 27 -4.44 -16.47 -25.87
C GLN A 27 -3.03 -15.88 -25.89
N GLY A 28 -2.05 -16.68 -26.27
CA GLY A 28 -0.65 -16.28 -26.36
C GLY A 28 0.16 -17.31 -27.12
N GLU A 29 1.37 -16.92 -27.50
CA GLU A 29 2.33 -17.76 -28.21
C GLU A 29 3.54 -18.07 -27.30
N GLU A 30 4.28 -19.11 -27.64
CA GLU A 30 5.55 -19.41 -26.94
C GLU A 30 6.56 -18.27 -27.20
N PRO A 31 7.13 -17.66 -26.15
CA PRO A 31 8.07 -16.57 -26.33
C PRO A 31 9.38 -17.06 -26.94
N THR A 32 9.95 -16.25 -27.81
CA THR A 32 11.28 -16.44 -28.35
C THR A 32 12.35 -16.27 -27.26
N SER A 33 13.52 -16.89 -27.47
CA SER A 33 14.68 -16.71 -26.59
C SER A 33 15.11 -15.25 -26.46
N GLY A 34 14.93 -14.46 -27.52
CA GLY A 34 15.21 -13.02 -27.54
C GLY A 34 14.27 -12.22 -26.63
N GLU A 35 12.98 -12.53 -26.61
CA GLU A 35 11.99 -11.88 -25.75
C GLU A 35 12.24 -12.20 -24.27
N ILE A 36 12.53 -13.46 -23.96
CA ILE A 36 12.91 -13.88 -22.60
C ILE A 36 14.17 -13.13 -22.15
N ALA A 37 15.17 -12.99 -23.03
CA ALA A 37 16.39 -12.25 -22.72
C ALA A 37 16.11 -10.76 -22.47
N ARG A 38 15.29 -10.12 -23.32
CA ARG A 38 14.89 -8.71 -23.15
C ARG A 38 14.18 -8.47 -21.83
N ALA A 39 13.17 -9.28 -21.50
CA ALA A 39 12.43 -9.17 -20.24
C ALA A 39 13.38 -9.25 -19.02
N ARG A 40 14.27 -10.26 -19.01
CA ARG A 40 15.26 -10.43 -17.92
C ARG A 40 16.28 -9.29 -17.87
N MET A 41 16.71 -8.75 -19.01
CA MET A 41 17.61 -7.59 -19.05
C MET A 41 16.94 -6.34 -18.48
N ALA A 42 15.67 -6.10 -18.79
CA ALA A 42 14.92 -4.96 -18.26
C ALA A 42 14.83 -5.02 -16.72
N THR A 43 14.48 -6.18 -16.16
CA THR A 43 14.47 -6.40 -14.70
C THR A 43 15.84 -6.14 -14.08
N ARG A 44 16.90 -6.74 -14.65
CA ARG A 44 18.27 -6.56 -14.15
C ARG A 44 18.75 -5.11 -14.23
N ALA A 45 18.38 -4.40 -15.29
CA ALA A 45 18.72 -2.99 -15.46
C ALA A 45 18.01 -2.12 -14.42
N LEU A 46 16.73 -2.39 -14.12
CA LEU A 46 15.99 -1.70 -13.07
C LEU A 46 16.62 -1.95 -11.69
N GLU A 47 16.88 -3.21 -11.36
CA GLU A 47 17.53 -3.55 -10.09
C GLU A 47 18.90 -2.89 -9.95
N LYS A 48 19.71 -2.87 -11.02
CA LYS A 48 21.00 -2.19 -11.03
C LYS A 48 20.82 -0.69 -10.78
N ARG A 49 19.88 -0.03 -11.46
CA ARG A 49 19.56 1.39 -11.23
C ARG A 49 19.11 1.66 -9.80
N MET A 50 18.35 0.76 -9.19
CA MET A 50 17.90 0.90 -7.80
C MET A 50 19.07 0.78 -6.81
N ARG A 51 20.01 -0.15 -7.06
CA ARG A 51 21.23 -0.34 -6.26
C ARG A 51 22.23 0.80 -6.43
N ASP A 52 22.45 1.23 -7.67
CA ASP A 52 23.43 2.26 -8.04
C ASP A 52 22.86 3.69 -7.91
N ARG A 53 21.68 3.84 -7.29
CA ARG A 53 21.01 5.13 -7.18
C ARG A 53 21.89 6.10 -6.37
N PRO A 54 22.19 7.30 -6.90
CA PRO A 54 23.05 8.26 -6.23
C PRO A 54 22.55 8.55 -4.82
N LEU A 55 23.45 8.43 -3.85
CA LEU A 55 23.21 8.83 -2.48
C LEU A 55 23.73 10.27 -2.29
N HIS A 56 22.99 11.06 -1.52
CA HIS A 56 23.44 12.32 -0.93
C HIS A 56 24.55 12.06 0.09
N GLY A 57 25.28 13.11 0.49
CA GLY A 57 26.38 13.01 1.45
C GLY A 57 25.98 12.48 2.84
N ASP A 58 24.68 12.40 3.13
CA ASP A 58 24.09 11.81 4.33
C ASP A 58 23.66 10.34 4.14
N GLY A 59 23.96 9.73 2.98
CA GLY A 59 23.61 8.35 2.66
C GLY A 59 22.20 8.13 2.10
N ARG A 60 21.41 9.19 1.86
CA ARG A 60 20.03 9.07 1.34
C ARG A 60 19.98 9.12 -0.18
N THR A 61 19.09 8.36 -0.82
CA THR A 61 18.96 8.41 -2.29
C THR A 61 18.39 9.74 -2.79
N THR A 62 18.74 10.16 -4.00
CA THR A 62 18.04 11.26 -4.68
C THR A 62 16.55 10.91 -4.92
N GLY A 63 15.64 11.77 -4.45
CA GLY A 63 14.18 11.59 -4.53
C GLY A 63 13.51 11.25 -3.18
N ARG A 64 12.32 10.64 -3.23
CA ARG A 64 11.57 10.26 -2.01
C ARG A 64 12.28 9.14 -1.26
N TRP A 65 12.53 9.35 0.03
CA TRP A 65 13.22 8.41 0.92
C TRP A 65 12.43 8.24 2.22
N LEU A 66 12.32 7.01 2.69
CA LEU A 66 11.67 6.68 3.96
C LEU A 66 12.73 6.08 4.88
N GLU A 67 13.03 6.77 5.98
CA GLU A 67 13.89 6.21 7.03
C GLU A 67 13.12 5.13 7.80
N THR A 68 13.64 3.90 7.78
CA THR A 68 12.97 2.73 8.38
C THR A 68 13.54 2.36 9.74
N ASP A 69 14.72 2.88 10.10
CA ASP A 69 15.35 2.60 11.38
C ASP A 69 14.47 3.08 12.55
N HIS A 70 14.12 2.13 13.43
CA HIS A 70 13.23 2.34 14.58
C HIS A 70 11.89 3.01 14.23
N LEU A 71 11.44 2.90 12.97
CA LEU A 71 10.27 3.62 12.46
C LEU A 71 9.00 3.26 13.23
N ARG A 72 8.82 1.97 13.53
CA ARG A 72 7.70 1.47 14.34
C ARG A 72 7.59 2.23 15.66
N ASP A 73 8.67 2.26 16.43
CA ASP A 73 8.67 2.82 17.78
C ASP A 73 8.51 4.35 17.75
N ARG A 74 9.12 5.02 16.78
CA ARG A 74 8.95 6.48 16.57
C ARG A 74 7.49 6.83 16.27
N LEU A 75 6.84 6.10 15.37
CA LEU A 75 5.44 6.37 15.02
C LEU A 75 4.48 6.09 16.18
N LEU A 76 4.69 4.99 16.92
CA LEU A 76 3.85 4.64 18.07
C LEU A 76 4.14 5.51 19.30
N GLY A 77 5.34 6.08 19.42
CA GLY A 77 5.68 7.04 20.46
C GLY A 77 5.10 8.44 20.23
N ASN A 78 4.83 8.80 18.98
CA ASN A 78 4.41 10.15 18.57
C ASN A 78 2.94 10.21 18.10
N LEU A 79 2.03 9.44 18.71
CA LEU A 79 0.60 9.40 18.32
C LEU A 79 -0.16 10.73 18.53
N GLU A 80 0.33 11.56 19.45
CA GLU A 80 -0.24 12.87 19.79
C GLU A 80 0.47 14.05 19.09
N HIS A 81 1.41 13.77 18.19
CA HIS A 81 2.16 14.81 17.48
C HIS A 81 1.24 15.70 16.61
N PRO A 82 1.42 17.04 16.61
CA PRO A 82 0.53 17.99 15.93
C PRO A 82 0.43 17.77 14.41
N ARG A 83 1.49 17.20 13.81
CA ARG A 83 1.52 16.84 12.39
C ARG A 83 0.33 15.97 11.95
N TRP A 84 -0.22 15.13 12.83
CA TRP A 84 -1.42 14.36 12.49
C TRP A 84 -2.61 15.27 12.15
N SER A 85 -2.79 16.35 12.90
CA SER A 85 -3.83 17.35 12.64
C SER A 85 -3.55 18.12 11.36
N GLU A 86 -2.31 18.56 11.14
CA GLU A 86 -1.90 19.28 9.90
C GLU A 86 -2.14 18.44 8.63
N VAL A 87 -1.93 17.13 8.69
CA VAL A 87 -2.26 16.24 7.57
C VAL A 87 -3.76 16.09 7.41
N ALA A 88 -4.50 15.97 8.52
CA ALA A 88 -5.95 15.80 8.50
C ALA A 88 -6.67 17.00 7.88
N GLU A 89 -6.18 18.22 8.09
CA GLU A 89 -6.71 19.45 7.49
C GLU A 89 -6.60 19.46 5.96
N ARG A 90 -5.56 18.83 5.40
CA ARG A 90 -5.37 18.69 3.96
C ARG A 90 -6.10 17.48 3.38
N CYS A 91 -6.24 16.41 4.17
CA CYS A 91 -6.71 15.13 3.70
C CYS A 91 -8.22 15.11 3.44
N LEU A 92 -8.61 14.76 2.21
CA LEU A 92 -10.02 14.62 1.83
C LEU A 92 -10.70 13.33 2.32
N ALA A 93 -9.97 12.46 3.04
CA ALA A 93 -10.40 11.11 3.40
C ALA A 93 -10.94 10.26 2.20
N CYS A 94 -10.48 10.55 0.98
CA CYS A 94 -11.01 9.97 -0.28
C CYS A 94 -10.67 8.49 -0.52
N ALA A 95 -10.03 7.80 0.42
CA ALA A 95 -9.66 6.37 0.35
C ALA A 95 -8.67 5.94 -0.76
N ASN A 96 -8.31 6.79 -1.74
CA ASN A 96 -7.40 6.43 -2.84
C ASN A 96 -6.15 5.69 -2.36
N CYS A 97 -5.49 6.20 -1.31
CA CYS A 97 -4.25 5.62 -0.77
C CYS A 97 -4.39 4.17 -0.30
N THR A 98 -5.60 3.72 0.06
CA THR A 98 -5.89 2.32 0.41
C THR A 98 -6.36 1.51 -0.79
N MET A 99 -7.10 2.11 -1.72
CA MET A 99 -7.62 1.42 -2.89
C MET A 99 -6.54 1.07 -3.91
N VAL A 100 -5.48 1.88 -4.02
CA VAL A 100 -4.36 1.62 -4.95
C VAL A 100 -3.19 0.87 -4.32
N CYS A 101 -3.24 0.63 -3.01
CA CYS A 101 -2.12 0.03 -2.29
C CYS A 101 -2.18 -1.50 -2.38
N PRO A 102 -1.11 -2.17 -2.87
CA PRO A 102 -1.13 -3.62 -3.09
C PRO A 102 -1.15 -4.45 -1.79
N THR A 103 -0.88 -3.81 -0.64
CA THR A 103 -0.89 -4.45 0.69
C THR A 103 -2.13 -4.10 1.50
N CYS A 104 -2.97 -3.16 1.08
CA CYS A 104 -4.19 -2.85 1.83
C CYS A 104 -5.25 -3.92 1.57
N PHE A 105 -5.87 -4.42 2.64
CA PHE A 105 -6.84 -5.53 2.58
C PHE A 105 -8.11 -5.26 3.39
N CYS A 106 -8.41 -3.98 3.69
CA CYS A 106 -9.61 -3.61 4.42
C CYS A 106 -10.86 -4.12 3.68
N THR A 107 -11.80 -4.70 4.43
CA THR A 107 -13.03 -5.27 3.88
C THR A 107 -14.19 -5.10 4.83
N THR A 108 -15.39 -5.12 4.29
CA THR A 108 -16.65 -5.23 5.04
C THR A 108 -17.40 -6.50 4.63
N VAL A 109 -18.47 -6.80 5.35
CA VAL A 109 -19.40 -7.88 5.02
C VAL A 109 -20.77 -7.27 4.76
N GLU A 110 -21.35 -7.62 3.63
CA GLU A 110 -22.68 -7.19 3.20
C GLU A 110 -23.61 -8.41 3.15
N GLU A 111 -24.86 -8.21 3.56
CA GLU A 111 -25.92 -9.21 3.50
C GLU A 111 -26.96 -8.76 2.47
N VAL A 112 -27.15 -9.57 1.44
CA VAL A 112 -28.06 -9.30 0.34
C VAL A 112 -29.19 -10.32 0.40
N PRO A 113 -30.41 -9.94 0.83
CA PRO A 113 -31.56 -10.84 0.80
C PRO A 113 -31.96 -11.11 -0.65
N ASP A 114 -32.45 -12.32 -0.92
CA ASP A 114 -33.13 -12.57 -2.19
C ASP A 114 -34.51 -11.89 -2.22
N LEU A 115 -35.06 -11.72 -3.42
CA LEU A 115 -36.34 -11.02 -3.61
C LEU A 115 -37.55 -11.83 -3.11
N SER A 116 -37.42 -13.15 -2.93
CA SER A 116 -38.45 -14.01 -2.33
C SER A 116 -38.49 -13.91 -0.80
N GLY A 117 -37.40 -13.47 -0.16
CA GLY A 117 -37.22 -13.45 1.29
C GLY A 117 -36.80 -14.80 1.89
N ASP A 118 -36.52 -15.82 1.07
CA ASP A 118 -36.27 -17.19 1.53
C ASP A 118 -34.80 -17.42 1.93
N SER A 119 -33.90 -16.60 1.42
CA SER A 119 -32.47 -16.69 1.68
C SER A 119 -31.77 -15.33 1.72
N VAL A 120 -30.62 -15.31 2.38
CA VAL A 120 -29.73 -14.15 2.47
C VAL A 120 -28.33 -14.58 2.06
N THR A 121 -27.74 -13.87 1.10
CA THR A 121 -26.35 -14.08 0.70
C THR A 121 -25.44 -13.15 1.49
N ARG A 122 -24.50 -13.73 2.23
CA ARG A 122 -23.47 -12.99 2.95
C ARG A 122 -22.18 -12.97 2.15
N MET A 123 -21.73 -11.78 1.75
CA MET A 123 -20.55 -11.61 0.90
C MET A 123 -19.56 -10.62 1.49
N ARG A 124 -18.27 -10.87 1.23
CA ARG A 124 -17.18 -9.97 1.63
C ARG A 124 -16.90 -8.99 0.50
N ARG A 125 -16.87 -7.70 0.82
CA ARG A 125 -16.59 -6.61 -0.12
C ARG A 125 -15.33 -5.85 0.29
N TRP A 126 -14.57 -5.37 -0.68
CA TRP A 126 -13.46 -4.44 -0.41
C TRP A 126 -14.00 -3.14 0.19
N GLU A 127 -13.38 -2.69 1.28
CA GLU A 127 -13.72 -1.46 1.99
C GLU A 127 -12.44 -0.65 2.28
N SER A 128 -12.56 0.63 2.61
CA SER A 128 -11.42 1.42 3.07
C SER A 128 -11.51 1.76 4.55
N CYS A 129 -10.39 1.72 5.27
CA CYS A 129 -10.33 2.25 6.63
C CYS A 129 -10.51 3.77 6.72
N PHE A 130 -10.62 4.46 5.59
CA PHE A 130 -11.00 5.88 5.52
C PHE A 130 -12.52 6.09 5.45
N THR A 131 -13.34 5.06 5.18
CA THR A 131 -14.81 5.21 5.24
C THR A 131 -15.31 5.26 6.67
N TRP A 132 -16.46 5.90 6.88
CA TRP A 132 -16.98 6.11 8.23
C TRP A 132 -17.51 4.82 8.83
N GLU A 133 -18.21 4.07 7.99
CA GLU A 133 -18.86 2.80 8.25
C GLU A 133 -17.86 1.73 8.65
N HIS A 134 -16.63 1.76 8.10
CA HIS A 134 -15.62 0.74 8.37
C HIS A 134 -15.26 0.62 9.87
N SER A 135 -15.26 1.73 10.59
CA SER A 135 -14.93 1.75 12.02
C SER A 135 -16.15 1.80 12.93
N TYR A 136 -17.36 1.72 12.37
CA TYR A 136 -18.59 1.91 13.12
C TYR A 136 -18.93 0.67 13.95
N THR A 137 -19.22 0.88 15.23
CA THR A 137 -19.65 -0.16 16.18
C THR A 137 -20.96 0.27 16.85
N ALA A 138 -21.55 -0.59 17.68
CA ALA A 138 -22.71 -0.22 18.49
C ALA A 138 -22.45 0.99 19.41
N ALA A 139 -21.19 1.25 19.79
CA ALA A 139 -20.79 2.42 20.57
C ALA A 139 -20.45 3.66 19.71
N GLY A 140 -20.62 3.58 18.39
CA GLY A 140 -20.23 4.60 17.42
C GLY A 140 -18.92 4.29 16.69
N PRO A 141 -18.40 5.23 15.88
CA PRO A 141 -17.16 5.08 15.14
C PRO A 141 -15.94 5.05 16.06
N VAL A 142 -15.05 4.06 15.88
CA VAL A 142 -13.74 4.02 16.55
C VAL A 142 -12.81 5.11 15.99
N HIS A 143 -12.96 5.46 14.71
CA HIS A 143 -12.18 6.50 14.05
C HIS A 143 -13.09 7.59 13.45
N PRO A 144 -13.66 8.47 14.30
CA PRO A 144 -14.62 9.48 13.86
C PRO A 144 -14.01 10.57 12.97
N THR A 145 -12.73 10.89 13.15
CA THR A 145 -12.08 12.04 12.47
C THR A 145 -11.13 11.59 11.36
N THR A 146 -10.93 12.45 10.35
CA THR A 146 -9.89 12.25 9.32
C THR A 146 -8.51 12.02 9.93
N GLN A 147 -8.17 12.75 11.00
CA GLN A 147 -6.94 12.57 11.76
C GLN A 147 -6.82 11.14 12.30
N SER A 148 -7.85 10.64 12.99
CA SER A 148 -7.83 9.30 13.56
C SER A 148 -7.70 8.21 12.49
N ARG A 149 -8.34 8.38 11.33
CA ARG A 149 -8.27 7.43 10.19
C ARG A 149 -6.91 7.46 9.51
N TYR A 150 -6.37 8.64 9.25
CA TYR A 150 -5.04 8.78 8.66
C TYR A 150 -3.96 8.20 9.57
N ARG A 151 -4.04 8.50 10.88
CA ARG A 151 -3.15 7.92 11.89
C ARG A 151 -3.28 6.40 11.93
N GLN A 152 -4.49 5.86 11.97
CA GLN A 152 -4.72 4.41 11.92
C GLN A 152 -4.11 3.78 10.66
N TRP A 153 -4.33 4.39 9.48
CA TRP A 153 -3.80 3.89 8.21
C TRP A 153 -2.27 3.88 8.20
N LEU A 154 -1.64 4.99 8.58
CA LEU A 154 -0.17 5.13 8.51
C LEU A 154 0.51 4.21 9.54
N THR A 155 0.02 4.20 10.78
CA THR A 155 0.57 3.36 11.86
C THR A 155 0.33 1.88 11.61
N HIS A 156 -0.83 1.48 11.08
CA HIS A 156 -1.02 0.11 10.63
C HIS A 156 0.00 -0.23 9.56
N LYS A 157 0.11 0.58 8.50
CA LYS A 157 1.00 0.31 7.36
C LYS A 157 2.50 0.22 7.72
N LEU A 158 2.97 1.08 8.63
CA LEU A 158 4.41 1.27 8.89
C LEU A 158 4.87 0.83 10.29
N ALA A 159 3.95 0.59 11.22
CA ALA A 159 4.27 0.18 12.58
C ALA A 159 3.62 -1.17 12.91
N SER A 160 2.32 -1.21 13.24
CA SER A 160 1.69 -2.42 13.80
C SER A 160 1.58 -3.59 12.82
N TRP A 161 1.71 -3.37 11.51
CA TRP A 161 1.88 -4.47 10.55
C TRP A 161 3.10 -5.34 10.86
N HIS A 162 4.20 -4.76 11.34
CA HIS A 162 5.38 -5.53 11.76
C HIS A 162 5.04 -6.50 12.88
N ASP A 163 4.18 -6.10 13.82
CA ASP A 163 3.74 -6.96 14.93
C ASP A 163 2.90 -8.14 14.45
N GLN A 164 2.13 -7.95 13.37
CA GLN A 164 1.23 -8.97 12.83
C GLN A 164 1.92 -9.92 11.84
N PHE A 165 2.86 -9.41 11.03
CA PHE A 165 3.39 -10.13 9.87
C PHE A 165 4.92 -10.21 9.82
N GLY A 166 5.64 -9.60 10.77
CA GLY A 166 7.10 -9.62 10.84
C GLY A 166 7.81 -8.86 9.70
N THR A 167 7.08 -8.11 8.88
CA THR A 167 7.59 -7.36 7.72
C THR A 167 6.90 -5.99 7.64
N SER A 168 7.32 -5.13 6.71
CA SER A 168 6.64 -3.86 6.48
C SER A 168 5.38 -4.02 5.64
N GLY A 169 4.32 -3.29 6.00
CA GLY A 169 3.13 -3.14 5.17
C GLY A 169 3.33 -2.18 3.99
N CYS A 170 4.49 -1.53 3.88
CA CYS A 170 4.85 -0.65 2.77
C CYS A 170 5.94 -1.28 1.89
N VAL A 171 5.60 -1.56 0.63
CA VAL A 171 6.54 -2.12 -0.37
C VAL A 171 7.24 -1.04 -1.22
N GLY A 172 7.15 0.24 -0.83
CA GLY A 172 7.78 1.34 -1.56
C GLY A 172 7.21 1.65 -2.95
N CYS A 173 6.02 1.14 -3.30
CA CYS A 173 5.43 1.32 -4.64
C CYS A 173 4.98 2.75 -4.99
N GLY A 174 4.93 3.67 -4.02
CA GLY A 174 4.59 5.09 -4.24
C GLY A 174 3.14 5.40 -4.64
N ARG A 175 2.30 4.40 -4.94
CA ARG A 175 0.93 4.63 -5.48
C ARG A 175 0.05 5.51 -4.60
N CYS A 176 0.13 5.37 -3.27
CA CYS A 176 -0.64 6.19 -2.35
C CYS A 176 -0.29 7.68 -2.41
N ILE A 177 0.93 8.01 -2.86
CA ILE A 177 1.39 9.37 -3.10
C ILE A 177 0.90 9.84 -4.47
N THR A 178 1.15 9.05 -5.52
CA THR A 178 0.79 9.38 -6.91
C THR A 178 -0.70 9.67 -7.07
N TRP A 179 -1.56 8.92 -6.36
CA TRP A 179 -3.01 9.04 -6.46
C TRP A 179 -3.64 9.92 -5.38
N CYS A 180 -2.84 10.63 -4.58
CA CYS A 180 -3.36 11.59 -3.62
C CYS A 180 -3.77 12.89 -4.34
N PRO A 181 -5.07 13.26 -4.38
CA PRO A 181 -5.53 14.44 -5.11
C PRO A 181 -5.03 15.77 -4.52
N VAL A 182 -4.59 15.75 -3.25
CA VAL A 182 -4.07 16.92 -2.52
C VAL A 182 -2.56 16.83 -2.28
N GLY A 183 -1.88 15.87 -2.91
CA GLY A 183 -0.42 15.78 -2.91
C GLY A 183 0.24 15.39 -1.58
N ILE A 184 -0.47 14.69 -0.67
CA ILE A 184 0.14 14.18 0.57
C ILE A 184 1.22 13.14 0.23
N ASP A 185 2.47 13.42 0.61
CA ASP A 185 3.59 12.48 0.55
C ASP A 185 3.84 11.85 1.92
N LEU A 186 3.53 10.55 2.07
CA LEU A 186 3.77 9.88 3.35
C LEU A 186 5.24 9.90 3.81
N THR A 187 6.21 10.01 2.89
CA THR A 187 7.63 10.01 3.26
C THR A 187 8.00 11.31 3.98
N GLU A 188 7.42 12.43 3.54
CA GLU A 188 7.52 13.72 4.21
C GLU A 188 6.77 13.70 5.56
N GLU A 189 5.55 13.15 5.58
CA GLU A 189 4.78 13.09 6.82
C GLU A 189 5.45 12.22 7.89
N VAL A 190 6.01 11.08 7.50
CA VAL A 190 6.77 10.21 8.41
C VAL A 190 8.05 10.90 8.90
N ALA A 191 8.78 11.58 8.01
CA ALA A 191 9.97 12.32 8.42
C ALA A 191 9.62 13.40 9.46
N ALA A 192 8.52 14.14 9.26
CA ALA A 192 8.03 15.14 10.20
C ALA A 192 7.61 14.51 11.54
N LEU A 193 6.90 13.38 11.52
CA LEU A 193 6.48 12.65 12.72
C LEU A 193 7.64 12.02 13.51
N GLY A 194 8.77 11.76 12.85
CA GLY A 194 9.90 11.08 13.46
C GLY A 194 10.91 12.01 14.14
N ASN A 195 10.92 13.31 13.85
CA ASN A 195 12.01 14.22 14.27
C ASN A 195 11.98 14.61 15.75
N GLU A 196 10.95 14.22 16.50
CA GLU A 196 10.89 14.38 17.95
C GLU A 196 11.13 13.02 18.60
N VAL A 197 12.30 12.87 19.26
CA VAL A 197 12.55 11.78 20.19
C VAL A 197 11.86 12.16 21.50
N PRO A 198 11.02 11.30 22.11
CA PRO A 198 10.44 11.59 23.41
C PRO A 198 11.57 11.87 24.41
N HIS A 199 11.56 13.07 25.01
CA HIS A 199 12.31 13.29 26.22
C HIS A 199 11.72 12.36 27.29
N GLY A 200 12.53 11.38 27.71
CA GLY A 200 12.20 10.51 28.84
C GLY A 200 12.04 11.29 30.13
#